data_AF-A0A2E7S931-F1
#
_entry.id   AF-A0A2E7S931-F1
#
_cell.length_a   1.000
_cell.length_b   1.000
_cell.length_c   1.000
_cell.angle_alpha   90.00
_cell.angle_beta   90.00
_cell.angle_gamma   90.00
#
_symmetry.space_group_name_H-M   'P 1'
#
loop_
_entity.id
_entity.type
_entity.pdbx_description
1 polymer ?
#
loop_
_entity_poly.entity_id
_entity_poly.type
_entity_poly.pdbx_seq_one_letter_code
_entity_poly.pdbx_strand_id
1 'polypeptide(L)'
;MNAPAFGDRTVTELFQKHSYPFGLIVNVNGERFLDEGYDFRNYTYVTYGRALLTQPQGLAFQVFDQKIIDRGLLRDEYWIPQATMAKADTLEELARLLDIDPDGLVNTVKDYNAAVRTDIPYNATVKDGRCTEGLEVNKTNWAEILDTPPYYAWAVTTGISFTFGGVKINTRGQIVTNAQEPIPGVYAAGEMVGGLFYYNYPGGSGLSAGMVFGRLAGTSASEDAMKLKDL
;
A
#
# COMPACT_ATOMS: atom_id res chain seq x y z
N MET A 1 -10.01 2.35 16.70
CA MET A 1 -8.72 2.22 15.98
C MET A 1 -7.65 2.93 16.79
N ASN A 2 -6.51 2.27 17.08
CA ASN A 2 -5.42 2.85 17.88
C ASN A 2 -4.33 3.50 17.01
N ALA A 3 -4.70 4.03 15.84
CA ALA A 3 -3.74 4.72 14.98
C ALA A 3 -3.34 6.06 15.59
N PRO A 4 -2.03 6.37 15.72
CA PRO A 4 -1.59 7.66 16.26
C PRO A 4 -1.92 8.80 15.28
N ALA A 5 -2.15 10.00 15.81
CA ALA A 5 -2.47 11.18 14.99
C ALA A 5 -1.29 11.67 14.13
N PHE A 6 -0.07 11.29 14.48
CA PHE A 6 1.16 11.63 13.77
C PHE A 6 2.16 10.47 13.86
N GLY A 7 3.18 10.49 13.00
CA GLY A 7 4.20 9.44 12.98
C GLY A 7 4.98 9.35 14.29
N ASP A 8 5.18 8.13 14.77
CA ASP A 8 6.01 7.85 15.94
C ASP A 8 7.46 7.58 15.50
N ARG A 9 8.40 8.38 15.99
CA ARG A 9 9.82 8.29 15.63
C ARG A 9 10.52 7.05 16.19
N THR A 10 9.88 6.33 17.12
CA THR A 10 10.40 5.07 17.69
C THR A 10 9.92 3.85 16.92
N VAL A 11 8.70 3.89 16.40
CA VAL A 11 8.06 2.81 15.63
C VAL A 11 8.34 2.93 14.13
N THR A 12 8.55 4.16 13.65
CA THR A 12 8.97 4.51 12.29
C THR A 12 8.10 3.83 11.21
N GLU A 13 8.69 2.97 10.38
CA GLU A 13 8.04 2.32 9.24
C GLU A 13 7.12 1.16 9.60
N LEU A 14 7.08 0.72 10.87
CA LEU A 14 6.38 -0.50 11.28
C LEU A 14 4.84 -0.38 11.28
N PHE A 15 4.30 0.81 11.02
CA PHE A 15 2.85 1.00 10.84
C PHE A 15 2.32 0.45 9.51
N GLN A 16 3.20 0.19 8.55
CA GLN A 16 2.81 -0.37 7.25
C GLN A 16 2.26 -1.80 7.41
N LYS A 17 1.39 -2.23 6.49
CA LYS A 17 0.75 -3.55 6.49
C LYS A 17 0.69 -4.08 5.06
N HIS A 18 1.79 -4.68 4.62
CA HIS A 18 2.06 -5.01 3.22
C HIS A 18 1.88 -6.49 2.84
N SER A 19 1.45 -7.35 3.77
CA SER A 19 1.18 -8.77 3.53
C SER A 19 -0.24 -9.06 3.04
N TYR A 20 -1.03 -8.02 2.72
CA TYR A 20 -2.39 -8.17 2.17
C TYR A 20 -2.54 -9.09 0.95
N PRO A 21 -1.53 -9.34 0.08
CA PRO A 21 -1.74 -10.25 -1.03
C PRO A 21 -2.08 -11.68 -0.61
N PHE A 22 -1.73 -12.08 0.61
CA PHE A 22 -1.94 -13.42 1.15
C PHE A 22 -3.23 -13.57 1.97
N GLY A 23 -4.08 -12.55 2.00
CA GLY A 23 -5.34 -12.57 2.73
C GLY A 23 -6.44 -11.84 1.96
N LEU A 24 -7.47 -11.43 2.71
CA LEU A 24 -8.59 -10.63 2.23
C LEU A 24 -8.57 -9.23 2.83
N ILE A 25 -9.03 -8.24 2.08
CA ILE A 25 -9.29 -6.89 2.59
C ILE A 25 -10.81 -6.66 2.54
N VAL A 26 -11.41 -6.44 3.71
CA VAL A 26 -12.85 -6.17 3.84
C VAL A 26 -13.11 -4.80 4.45
N ASN A 27 -14.21 -4.15 4.07
CA ASN A 27 -14.67 -2.90 4.69
C ASN A 27 -15.45 -3.17 5.99
N VAL A 28 -16.06 -2.14 6.59
CA VAL A 28 -16.85 -2.26 7.83
C VAL A 28 -18.16 -3.06 7.67
N ASN A 29 -18.61 -3.29 6.44
CA ASN A 29 -19.75 -4.16 6.13
C ASN A 29 -19.29 -5.61 5.89
N GLY A 30 -18.00 -5.92 6.06
CA GLY A 30 -17.43 -7.24 5.78
C GLY A 30 -17.28 -7.55 4.30
N GLU A 31 -17.41 -6.56 3.40
CA GLU A 31 -17.37 -6.74 1.94
C GLU A 31 -15.97 -6.48 1.37
N ARG A 32 -15.57 -7.26 0.36
CA ARG A 32 -14.37 -6.99 -0.45
C ARG A 32 -14.63 -5.89 -1.47
N PHE A 33 -13.63 -5.06 -1.75
CA PHE A 33 -13.75 -3.91 -2.66
C PHE A 33 -12.55 -3.72 -3.59
N LEU A 34 -11.54 -4.60 -3.52
CA LEU A 34 -10.38 -4.59 -4.41
C LEU A 34 -9.79 -6.01 -4.56
N ASP A 35 -9.08 -6.24 -5.66
CA ASP A 35 -8.32 -7.47 -5.89
C ASP A 35 -6.99 -7.38 -5.13
N GLU A 36 -6.89 -8.03 -3.97
CA GLU A 36 -5.68 -8.03 -3.14
C GLU A 36 -4.50 -8.75 -3.81
N GLY A 37 -4.77 -9.60 -4.81
CA GLY A 37 -3.81 -10.42 -5.54
C GLY A 37 -3.42 -9.87 -6.91
N TYR A 38 -3.74 -8.61 -7.23
CA TYR A 38 -3.50 -8.04 -8.55
C TYR A 38 -2.01 -8.01 -8.94
N ASP A 39 -1.15 -7.54 -8.03
CA ASP A 39 0.31 -7.57 -8.20
C ASP A 39 1.00 -7.53 -6.82
N PHE A 40 2.33 -7.62 -6.80
CA PHE A 40 3.12 -7.46 -5.59
C PHE A 40 2.90 -6.10 -4.94
N ARG A 41 3.05 -6.08 -3.62
CA ARG A 41 2.77 -4.90 -2.79
C ARG A 41 3.45 -3.61 -3.25
N ASN A 42 4.61 -3.68 -3.91
CA ASN A 42 5.34 -2.51 -4.42
C ASN A 42 4.63 -1.81 -5.58
N TYR A 43 3.64 -2.44 -6.21
CA TYR A 43 2.92 -1.90 -7.36
C TYR A 43 1.46 -1.54 -7.04
N THR A 44 0.95 -1.87 -5.85
CA THR A 44 -0.49 -1.80 -5.55
C THR A 44 -0.82 -0.99 -4.28
N TYR A 45 0.09 -0.85 -3.32
CA TYR A 45 -0.20 -0.19 -2.04
C TYR A 45 -0.78 1.23 -2.17
N VAL A 46 -0.36 2.01 -3.17
CA VAL A 46 -0.87 3.37 -3.41
C VAL A 46 -2.30 3.36 -3.89
N THR A 47 -2.60 2.50 -4.87
CA THR A 47 -3.95 2.39 -5.43
C THR A 47 -4.91 1.82 -4.39
N TYR A 48 -4.43 0.92 -3.53
CA TYR A 48 -5.23 0.36 -2.43
C TYR A 48 -5.48 1.38 -1.33
N GLY A 49 -4.48 2.20 -0.98
CA GLY A 49 -4.70 3.34 -0.08
C GLY A 49 -5.78 4.30 -0.61
N ARG A 50 -5.81 4.55 -1.94
CA ARG A 50 -6.87 5.34 -2.56
C ARG A 50 -8.24 4.66 -2.48
N ALA A 51 -8.33 3.36 -2.78
CA ALA A 51 -9.58 2.62 -2.70
C ALA A 51 -10.14 2.60 -1.27
N LEU A 52 -9.27 2.39 -0.28
CA LEU A 52 -9.63 2.35 1.13
C LEU A 52 -10.20 3.69 1.62
N LEU A 53 -9.66 4.82 1.19
CA LEU A 53 -10.19 6.15 1.53
C LEU A 53 -11.65 6.36 1.13
N THR A 54 -12.13 5.62 0.12
CA THR A 54 -13.52 5.72 -0.35
C THR A 54 -14.48 4.77 0.37
N GLN A 55 -13.96 3.87 1.21
CA GLN A 55 -14.78 2.94 1.99
C GLN A 55 -15.43 3.64 3.19
N PRO A 56 -16.54 3.11 3.73
CA PRO A 56 -17.17 3.70 4.91
C PRO A 56 -16.17 3.86 6.06
N GLN A 57 -16.18 5.03 6.67
CA GLN A 57 -15.25 5.43 7.75
C GLN A 57 -13.76 5.48 7.36
N GLY A 58 -13.41 5.28 6.07
CA GLY A 58 -12.01 5.20 5.64
C GLY A 58 -11.26 4.05 6.33
N LEU A 59 -11.96 2.94 6.59
CA LEU A 59 -11.49 1.80 7.37
C LEU A 59 -11.67 0.50 6.59
N ALA A 60 -10.67 -0.37 6.69
CA ALA A 60 -10.74 -1.74 6.21
C ALA A 60 -9.97 -2.68 7.14
N PHE A 61 -10.13 -3.98 6.94
CA PHE A 61 -9.52 -5.01 7.76
C PHE A 61 -8.83 -6.03 6.88
N GLN A 62 -7.56 -6.30 7.16
CA GLN A 62 -6.83 -7.37 6.49
C GLN A 62 -7.02 -8.66 7.28
N VAL A 63 -7.68 -9.64 6.68
CA VAL A 63 -8.08 -10.92 7.30
C VAL A 63 -7.20 -12.05 6.78
N PHE A 64 -6.68 -12.85 7.71
CA PHE A 64 -5.83 -14.01 7.46
C PHE A 64 -6.27 -15.18 8.34
N ASP A 65 -5.90 -16.40 7.94
CA ASP A 65 -6.09 -17.60 8.74
C ASP A 65 -4.73 -18.18 9.19
N GLN A 66 -4.77 -19.24 10.00
CA GLN A 66 -3.57 -19.80 10.63
C GLN A 66 -2.55 -20.32 9.62
N LYS A 67 -2.95 -20.71 8.40
CA LYS A 67 -2.01 -21.19 7.36
C LYS A 67 -1.02 -20.11 6.97
N ILE A 68 -1.46 -18.85 6.90
CA ILE A 68 -0.58 -17.72 6.53
C ILE A 68 0.44 -17.46 7.63
N ILE A 69 0.03 -17.62 8.89
CA ILE A 69 0.90 -17.47 10.06
C ILE A 69 1.95 -18.57 10.09
N ASP A 70 1.53 -19.83 9.93
CA ASP A 70 2.42 -21.00 9.97
C ASP A 70 3.44 -20.99 8.82
N ARG A 71 3.06 -20.46 7.65
CA ARG A 71 3.96 -20.27 6.50
C ARG A 71 4.92 -19.08 6.68
N GLY A 72 4.78 -18.28 7.74
CA GLY A 72 5.63 -17.10 7.99
C GLY A 72 5.48 -15.99 6.95
N LEU A 73 4.29 -15.84 6.35
CA LEU A 73 4.06 -14.87 5.26
C LEU A 73 3.70 -13.47 5.76
N LEU A 74 3.39 -13.31 7.05
CA LEU A 74 3.18 -12.01 7.67
C LEU A 74 4.51 -11.39 8.08
N ARG A 75 4.68 -10.10 7.77
CA ARG A 75 5.82 -9.30 8.20
C ARG A 75 5.74 -8.97 9.69
N ASP A 76 6.89 -8.71 10.31
CA ASP A 76 7.00 -8.32 11.73
C ASP A 76 6.15 -7.10 12.09
N GLU A 77 5.93 -6.21 11.12
CA GLU A 77 5.06 -5.03 11.21
C GLU A 77 3.63 -5.36 11.72
N TYR A 78 3.14 -6.58 11.50
CA TYR A 78 1.81 -7.02 11.97
C TYR A 78 1.78 -7.28 13.48
N TRP A 79 2.92 -7.53 14.12
CA TRP A 79 2.99 -8.01 15.50
C TRP A 79 3.38 -6.92 16.49
N ILE A 80 3.51 -5.67 16.05
CA ILE A 80 3.83 -4.57 16.95
C ILE A 80 2.66 -4.30 17.93
N PRO A 81 2.92 -3.90 19.19
CA PRO A 81 1.88 -3.62 20.17
C PRO A 81 0.86 -2.53 19.74
N GLN A 82 1.26 -1.64 18.84
CA GLN A 82 0.44 -0.55 18.31
C GLN A 82 -0.55 -1.03 17.24
N ALA A 83 -0.34 -2.23 16.68
CA ALA A 83 -1.22 -2.78 15.67
C ALA A 83 -2.57 -3.16 16.30
N THR A 84 -3.66 -2.56 15.80
CA THR A 84 -5.01 -2.95 16.23
C THR A 84 -5.35 -4.27 15.56
N MET A 85 -5.35 -5.35 16.34
CA MET A 85 -5.54 -6.73 15.88
C MET A 85 -6.64 -7.43 16.69
N ALA A 86 -7.46 -8.22 16.00
CA ALA A 86 -8.36 -9.18 16.61
C ALA A 86 -7.99 -10.60 16.18
N LYS A 87 -8.22 -11.56 17.08
CA LYS A 87 -8.03 -12.99 16.87
C LYS A 87 -9.24 -13.73 17.42
N ALA A 88 -9.77 -14.67 16.66
CA ALA A 88 -10.89 -15.52 17.08
C ALA A 88 -10.87 -16.88 16.38
N ASP A 89 -11.56 -17.87 16.94
CA ASP A 89 -11.67 -19.21 16.34
C ASP A 89 -12.80 -19.29 15.29
N THR A 90 -13.64 -18.25 15.21
CA THR A 90 -14.74 -18.14 14.24
C THR A 90 -14.76 -16.76 13.58
N LEU A 91 -15.27 -16.67 12.35
CA LEU A 91 -15.38 -15.41 11.62
C LEU A 91 -16.43 -14.49 12.26
N GLU A 92 -17.50 -15.05 12.81
CA GLU A 92 -18.55 -14.32 13.52
C GLU A 92 -18.00 -13.63 14.77
N GLU A 93 -17.17 -14.33 15.54
CA GLU A 93 -16.51 -13.75 16.70
C GLU A 93 -15.46 -12.72 16.28
N LEU A 94 -14.69 -13.01 15.21
CA LEU A 94 -13.73 -12.06 14.67
C LEU A 94 -14.41 -10.74 14.29
N ALA A 95 -15.52 -10.79 13.54
CA ALA A 95 -16.27 -9.61 13.15
C ALA A 95 -16.79 -8.81 14.35
N ARG A 96 -17.32 -9.50 15.38
CA ARG A 96 -17.77 -8.85 16.62
C ARG A 96 -16.63 -8.15 17.37
N LEU A 97 -15.44 -8.77 17.44
CA LEU A 97 -14.27 -8.15 18.07
C LEU A 97 -13.76 -6.91 17.31
N LEU A 98 -13.97 -6.87 15.99
CA LEU A 98 -13.61 -5.75 15.12
C LEU A 98 -14.67 -4.65 15.04
N ASP A 99 -15.87 -4.89 15.58
CA ASP A 99 -17.05 -4.01 15.46
C ASP A 99 -17.47 -3.80 13.98
N ILE A 100 -17.52 -4.88 13.21
CA ILE A 100 -18.00 -4.92 11.81
C ILE A 100 -19.16 -5.90 11.64
N ASP A 101 -19.84 -5.85 10.49
CA ASP A 101 -20.94 -6.76 10.17
C ASP A 101 -20.51 -8.24 10.15
N PRO A 102 -21.00 -9.08 11.10
CA PRO A 102 -20.67 -10.49 11.13
C PRO A 102 -21.22 -11.28 9.95
N ASP A 103 -22.45 -10.98 9.51
CA ASP A 103 -23.08 -11.72 8.42
C ASP A 103 -22.40 -11.37 7.10
N GLY A 104 -22.06 -10.08 6.90
CA GLY A 104 -21.29 -9.61 5.76
C GLY A 104 -19.92 -10.28 5.64
N LEU A 105 -19.16 -10.38 6.73
CA LEU A 105 -17.86 -11.06 6.72
C LEU A 105 -17.98 -12.55 6.41
N VAL A 106 -18.91 -13.25 7.09
CA VAL A 106 -19.09 -14.70 6.92
C VAL A 106 -19.51 -15.04 5.50
N ASN A 107 -20.45 -14.29 4.93
CA ASN A 107 -20.89 -14.49 3.55
C ASN A 107 -19.77 -14.21 2.56
N THR A 108 -19.01 -13.12 2.75
CA THR A 108 -17.86 -12.80 1.89
C THR A 108 -16.82 -13.92 1.88
N VAL A 109 -16.44 -14.46 3.04
CA VAL A 109 -15.45 -15.55 3.10
C VAL A 109 -16.01 -16.83 2.51
N LYS A 110 -17.28 -17.14 2.76
CA LYS A 110 -17.94 -18.32 2.19
C LYS A 110 -17.95 -18.28 0.67
N ASP A 111 -18.39 -17.17 0.09
CA ASP A 111 -18.47 -17.00 -1.37
C ASP A 111 -17.07 -16.97 -1.99
N TYR A 112 -16.12 -16.28 -1.34
CA TYR A 112 -14.73 -16.27 -1.76
C TYR A 112 -14.14 -17.69 -1.78
N ASN A 113 -14.30 -18.46 -0.70
CA ASN A 113 -13.78 -19.83 -0.61
C ASN A 113 -14.34 -20.74 -1.69
N ALA A 114 -15.63 -20.60 -2.02
CA ALA A 114 -16.28 -21.37 -3.07
C ALA A 114 -15.76 -21.02 -4.48
N ALA A 115 -15.26 -19.80 -4.67
CA ALA A 115 -14.75 -19.30 -5.94
C ALA A 115 -13.25 -19.59 -6.19
N VAL A 116 -12.49 -20.06 -5.18
CA VAL A 116 -11.05 -20.31 -5.31
C VAL A 116 -10.75 -21.48 -6.26
N ARG A 117 -9.89 -21.24 -7.26
CA ARG A 117 -9.36 -22.24 -8.18
C ARG A 117 -8.23 -23.06 -7.55
N THR A 118 -8.61 -24.00 -6.69
CA THR A 118 -7.66 -24.85 -5.93
C THR A 118 -6.89 -25.84 -6.80
N ASP A 119 -7.33 -26.06 -8.04
CA ASP A 119 -6.63 -26.83 -9.07
C ASP A 119 -5.34 -26.16 -9.56
N ILE A 120 -5.19 -24.85 -9.35
CA ILE A 120 -3.99 -24.09 -9.67
C ILE A 120 -3.05 -24.13 -8.45
N PRO A 121 -1.78 -24.58 -8.58
CA PRO A 121 -0.85 -24.65 -7.46
C PRO A 121 -0.57 -23.29 -6.82
N TYR A 122 -0.56 -23.24 -5.48
CA TYR A 122 -0.21 -22.03 -4.73
C TYR A 122 1.31 -21.82 -4.72
N ASN A 123 1.76 -20.61 -5.03
CA ASN A 123 3.15 -20.20 -4.86
C ASN A 123 3.26 -18.72 -4.47
N ALA A 124 3.54 -18.45 -3.19
CA ALA A 124 3.65 -17.10 -2.64
C ALA A 124 4.80 -16.25 -3.22
N THR A 125 5.74 -16.85 -3.95
CA THR A 125 6.96 -16.17 -4.42
C THR A 125 6.85 -15.63 -5.85
N VAL A 126 5.82 -16.01 -6.59
CA VAL A 126 5.58 -15.59 -7.97
C VAL A 126 4.10 -15.25 -8.15
N LYS A 127 3.75 -14.51 -9.21
CA LYS A 127 2.34 -14.38 -9.62
C LYS A 127 1.88 -15.74 -10.13
N ASP A 128 1.26 -16.51 -9.24
CA ASP A 128 0.96 -17.94 -9.44
C ASP A 128 -0.31 -18.19 -10.27
N GLY A 129 -1.10 -17.16 -10.53
CA GLY A 129 -2.36 -17.25 -11.25
C GLY A 129 -3.44 -18.04 -10.50
N ARG A 130 -3.20 -18.44 -9.24
CA ARG A 130 -4.22 -19.10 -8.41
C ARG A 130 -5.23 -18.03 -8.01
N CYS A 131 -6.41 -18.10 -8.61
CA CYS A 131 -7.37 -17.02 -8.64
C CYS A 131 -8.73 -17.39 -8.04
N THR A 132 -9.64 -16.43 -7.98
CA THR A 132 -11.09 -16.68 -7.85
C THR A 132 -11.82 -16.32 -9.13
N GLU A 133 -12.95 -16.97 -9.38
CA GLU A 133 -13.81 -16.69 -10.55
C GLU A 133 -15.28 -16.54 -10.14
N GLY A 134 -16.01 -15.63 -10.79
CA GLY A 134 -17.46 -15.46 -10.58
C GLY A 134 -17.87 -14.55 -9.43
N LEU A 135 -16.91 -13.90 -8.74
CA LEU A 135 -17.20 -12.87 -7.74
C LEU A 135 -17.31 -11.48 -8.38
N GLU A 136 -17.96 -10.54 -7.69
CA GLU A 136 -17.92 -9.12 -8.03
C GLU A 136 -16.47 -8.61 -8.10
N VAL A 137 -15.66 -9.02 -7.13
CA VAL A 137 -14.23 -8.76 -7.08
C VAL A 137 -13.49 -10.09 -7.12
N ASN A 138 -12.92 -10.44 -8.27
CA ASN A 138 -12.06 -11.61 -8.37
C ASN A 138 -10.65 -11.31 -7.86
N LYS A 139 -10.01 -12.31 -7.25
CA LYS A 139 -8.61 -12.25 -6.86
C LYS A 139 -7.74 -12.87 -7.94
N THR A 140 -6.73 -12.17 -8.43
CA THR A 140 -5.97 -12.62 -9.62
C THR A 140 -4.86 -13.62 -9.29
N ASN A 141 -4.23 -13.52 -8.12
CA ASN A 141 -3.14 -14.41 -7.67
C ASN A 141 -3.25 -14.69 -6.17
N TRP A 142 -2.56 -15.74 -5.72
CA TRP A 142 -2.46 -16.12 -4.30
C TRP A 142 -3.81 -16.34 -3.62
N ALA A 143 -4.83 -16.73 -4.37
CA ALA A 143 -6.12 -17.08 -3.82
C ALA A 143 -5.99 -18.40 -3.05
N GLU A 144 -6.06 -18.32 -1.73
CA GLU A 144 -6.11 -19.48 -0.83
C GLU A 144 -7.42 -19.43 -0.07
N ILE A 145 -8.05 -20.59 0.15
CA ILE A 145 -9.26 -20.69 0.98
C ILE A 145 -8.94 -20.27 2.42
N LEU A 146 -9.84 -19.55 3.09
CA LEU A 146 -9.75 -19.20 4.50
C LEU A 146 -10.60 -20.20 5.30
N ASP A 147 -9.99 -21.23 5.86
CA ASP A 147 -10.70 -22.35 6.51
C ASP A 147 -9.99 -22.91 7.76
N THR A 148 -8.82 -22.36 8.12
CA THR A 148 -7.99 -22.89 9.19
C THR A 148 -7.94 -21.89 10.35
N PRO A 149 -8.81 -22.02 11.35
CA PRO A 149 -8.76 -21.16 12.53
C PRO A 149 -7.49 -21.39 13.36
N PRO A 150 -7.09 -20.43 14.21
CA PRO A 150 -7.74 -19.15 14.44
C PRO A 150 -7.60 -18.19 13.26
N TYR A 151 -8.57 -17.30 13.13
CA TYR A 151 -8.56 -16.19 12.18
C TYR A 151 -7.99 -14.94 12.85
N TYR A 152 -7.29 -14.13 12.06
CA TYR A 152 -6.63 -12.92 12.50
C TYR A 152 -7.05 -11.77 11.59
N ALA A 153 -7.29 -10.60 12.18
CA ALA A 153 -7.60 -9.41 11.42
C ALA A 153 -6.89 -8.18 11.96
N TRP A 154 -6.36 -7.36 11.06
CA TRP A 154 -5.74 -6.08 11.38
C TRP A 154 -6.53 -4.93 10.79
N ALA A 155 -6.91 -3.98 11.64
CA ALA A 155 -7.51 -2.74 11.18
C ALA A 155 -6.46 -1.90 10.43
N VAL A 156 -6.84 -1.40 9.25
CA VAL A 156 -6.00 -0.57 8.39
C VAL A 156 -6.76 0.66 7.91
N THR A 157 -6.02 1.75 7.77
CA THR A 157 -6.49 3.00 7.16
C THR A 157 -5.40 3.59 6.28
N THR A 158 -5.73 4.62 5.52
CA THR A 158 -4.81 5.25 4.59
C THR A 158 -3.97 6.30 5.28
N GLY A 159 -2.65 6.07 5.31
CA GLY A 159 -1.66 7.09 5.64
C GLY A 159 -1.17 7.81 4.37
N ILE A 160 -1.11 9.15 4.42
CA ILE A 160 -0.48 9.94 3.36
C ILE A 160 1.04 9.74 3.46
N SER A 161 1.65 9.21 2.41
CA SER A 161 3.11 8.99 2.36
C SER A 161 3.86 10.16 1.75
N PHE A 162 3.43 10.65 0.58
CA PHE A 162 4.00 11.81 -0.11
C PHE A 162 3.10 12.30 -1.24
N THR A 163 3.43 13.46 -1.82
CA THR A 163 2.70 14.04 -2.96
C THR A 163 3.38 13.81 -4.30
N PHE A 164 2.62 13.48 -5.34
CA PHE A 164 3.14 13.34 -6.71
C PHE A 164 3.33 14.68 -7.43
N GLY A 165 2.59 15.70 -6.99
CA GLY A 165 2.73 17.06 -7.48
C GLY A 165 3.99 17.72 -6.93
N GLY A 166 4.39 18.82 -7.56
CA GLY A 166 5.57 19.58 -7.18
C GLY A 166 5.88 20.66 -8.21
N VAL A 167 7.01 21.34 -8.03
CA VAL A 167 7.50 22.33 -8.99
C VAL A 167 7.98 21.65 -10.27
N LYS A 168 7.73 22.29 -11.41
CA LYS A 168 8.29 21.84 -12.69
C LYS A 168 9.75 22.25 -12.76
N ILE A 169 10.59 21.30 -13.18
CA ILE A 169 12.02 21.55 -13.46
C ILE A 169 12.33 21.34 -14.94
N ASN A 170 13.37 22.02 -15.43
CA ASN A 170 13.99 21.70 -16.72
C ASN A 170 15.00 20.53 -16.58
N THR A 171 15.67 20.18 -17.68
CA THR A 171 16.65 19.09 -17.73
C THR A 171 17.95 19.36 -16.96
N ARG A 172 18.12 20.55 -16.37
CA ARG A 172 19.20 20.91 -15.44
C ARG A 172 18.75 20.93 -13.97
N GLY A 173 17.50 20.61 -13.69
CA GLY A 173 16.94 20.70 -12.33
C GLY A 173 16.56 22.12 -11.89
N GLN A 174 16.55 23.10 -12.80
CA GLN A 174 16.12 24.47 -12.47
C GLN A 174 14.61 24.55 -12.43
N ILE A 175 14.05 25.22 -11.44
CA ILE A 175 12.61 25.51 -11.40
C ILE A 175 12.27 26.44 -12.58
N VAL A 176 11.17 26.16 -13.26
CA VAL A 176 10.67 27.01 -14.36
C VAL A 176 9.42 27.78 -13.95
N THR A 177 9.27 28.97 -14.53
CA THR A 177 8.04 29.76 -14.43
C THR A 177 6.89 29.14 -15.23
N ASN A 178 5.68 29.71 -15.12
CA ASN A 178 4.55 29.31 -15.96
C ASN A 178 4.81 29.48 -17.46
N ALA A 179 5.69 30.42 -17.84
CA ALA A 179 6.14 30.64 -19.21
C ALA A 179 7.23 29.64 -19.65
N GLN A 180 7.60 28.66 -18.81
CA GLN A 180 8.69 27.70 -19.03
C GLN A 180 10.10 28.28 -18.97
N GLU A 181 10.25 29.53 -18.54
CA GLU A 181 11.56 30.15 -18.37
C GLU A 181 12.23 29.71 -17.07
N PRO A 182 13.53 29.34 -17.08
CA PRO A 182 14.25 28.94 -15.88
C PRO A 182 14.42 30.13 -14.93
N ILE A 183 14.23 29.89 -13.63
CA ILE A 183 14.49 30.88 -12.59
C ILE A 183 15.98 30.79 -12.20
N PRO A 184 16.80 31.83 -12.44
CA PRO A 184 18.23 31.78 -12.17
C PRO A 184 18.53 31.50 -10.69
N GLY A 185 19.46 30.58 -10.44
CA GLY A 185 19.90 30.22 -9.09
C GLY A 185 18.92 29.35 -8.29
N VAL A 186 17.77 28.97 -8.85
CA VAL A 186 16.75 28.19 -8.13
C VAL A 186 16.60 26.79 -8.73
N TYR A 187 16.89 25.79 -7.91
CA TYR A 187 16.89 24.38 -8.29
C TYR A 187 15.99 23.57 -7.36
N ALA A 188 15.46 22.45 -7.85
CA ALA A 188 14.68 21.52 -7.06
C ALA A 188 15.06 20.06 -7.36
N ALA A 189 14.91 19.21 -6.35
CA ALA A 189 15.16 17.78 -6.42
C ALA A 189 14.25 17.03 -5.43
N GLY A 190 14.18 15.71 -5.60
CA GLY A 190 13.38 14.85 -4.72
C GLY A 190 11.89 15.12 -4.82
N GLU A 191 11.19 15.01 -3.69
CA GLU A 191 9.72 15.12 -3.62
C GLU A 191 9.19 16.52 -3.97
N MET A 192 10.04 17.54 -3.97
CA MET A 192 9.66 18.88 -4.47
C MET A 192 9.39 18.87 -5.98
N VAL A 193 9.93 17.90 -6.73
CA VAL A 193 9.80 17.85 -8.20
C VAL A 193 8.49 17.19 -8.59
N GLY A 194 7.66 17.93 -9.33
CA GLY A 194 6.40 17.42 -9.86
C GLY A 194 6.56 16.74 -11.23
N GLY A 195 5.56 15.94 -11.59
CA GLY A 195 5.41 15.38 -12.94
C GLY A 195 6.13 14.06 -13.19
N LEU A 196 6.68 13.44 -12.13
CA LEU A 196 7.28 12.10 -12.19
C LEU A 196 6.24 10.99 -12.07
N PHE A 197 5.19 11.22 -11.29
CA PHE A 197 4.13 10.26 -10.98
C PHE A 197 2.76 10.95 -11.10
N TYR A 198 1.71 10.18 -11.41
CA TYR A 198 0.34 10.73 -11.57
C TYR A 198 -0.72 9.83 -10.96
N TYR A 199 -0.74 8.54 -11.32
CA TYR A 199 -1.78 7.60 -10.87
C TYR A 199 -1.29 6.61 -9.83
N ASN A 200 -0.04 6.19 -9.97
CA ASN A 200 0.65 5.24 -9.10
C ASN A 200 2.15 5.57 -9.10
N TYR A 201 2.89 5.03 -8.14
CA TYR A 201 4.35 5.02 -8.17
C TYR A 201 4.87 3.63 -7.76
N PRO A 202 5.86 3.07 -8.47
CA PRO A 202 6.51 1.84 -8.04
C PRO A 202 7.30 2.08 -6.75
N GLY A 203 7.14 1.18 -5.76
CA GLY A 203 7.88 1.24 -4.51
C GLY A 203 9.39 1.42 -4.72
N GLY A 204 9.99 2.36 -4.00
CA GLY A 204 11.42 2.70 -4.11
C GLY A 204 11.77 3.74 -5.19
N SER A 205 10.91 3.95 -6.20
CA SER A 205 11.21 4.92 -7.28
C SER A 205 11.35 6.37 -6.79
N GLY A 206 10.70 6.76 -5.70
CA GLY A 206 10.89 8.07 -5.06
C GLY A 206 12.31 8.28 -4.52
N LEU A 207 12.94 7.23 -3.97
CA LEU A 207 14.34 7.28 -3.51
C LEU A 207 15.29 7.42 -4.70
N SER A 208 15.04 6.68 -5.78
CA SER A 208 15.79 6.80 -7.03
C SER A 208 15.66 8.20 -7.63
N ALA A 209 14.45 8.76 -7.63
CA ALA A 209 14.21 10.15 -8.07
C ALA A 209 15.01 11.14 -7.21
N GLY A 210 14.99 10.98 -5.88
CA GLY A 210 15.80 11.79 -4.97
C GLY A 210 17.29 11.76 -5.31
N MET A 211 17.86 10.57 -5.55
CA MET A 211 19.26 10.42 -5.93
C MET A 211 19.59 11.07 -7.29
N VAL A 212 18.78 10.78 -8.31
CA VAL A 212 19.02 11.24 -9.68
C VAL A 212 18.86 12.75 -9.81
N PHE A 213 17.73 13.29 -9.36
CA PHE A 213 17.46 14.72 -9.43
C PHE A 213 18.31 15.51 -8.43
N GLY A 214 18.66 14.93 -7.28
CA GLY A 214 19.59 15.53 -6.33
C GLY A 214 20.97 15.74 -6.94
N ARG A 215 21.51 14.72 -7.62
CA ARG A 215 22.78 14.83 -8.34
C ARG A 215 22.70 15.86 -9.48
N LEU A 216 21.64 15.82 -10.27
CA LEU A 216 21.43 16.74 -11.40
C LEU A 216 21.38 18.20 -10.95
N ALA A 217 20.53 18.50 -9.96
CA ALA A 217 20.34 19.84 -9.42
C ALA A 217 21.64 20.35 -8.78
N GLY A 218 22.31 19.51 -7.97
CA GLY A 218 23.57 19.87 -7.32
C GLY A 218 24.70 20.16 -8.30
N THR A 219 24.86 19.33 -9.34
CA THR A 219 25.86 19.55 -10.38
C THR A 219 25.60 20.84 -11.16
N SER A 220 24.36 21.04 -11.62
CA SER A 220 24.00 22.23 -12.40
C SER A 220 24.12 23.52 -11.59
N ALA A 221 23.73 23.49 -10.32
CA ALA A 221 23.88 24.62 -9.41
C ALA A 221 25.37 24.99 -9.21
N SER A 222 26.25 23.99 -9.06
CA SER A 222 27.69 24.20 -8.92
C SER A 222 28.30 24.84 -10.17
N GLU A 223 27.95 24.34 -11.37
CA GLU A 223 28.41 24.90 -12.64
C GLU A 223 28.01 26.37 -12.82
N ASP A 224 26.77 26.71 -12.50
CA ASP A 224 26.28 28.09 -12.63
C ASP A 224 26.91 29.01 -11.58
N ALA A 225 27.13 28.53 -10.36
CA ALA A 225 27.85 29.28 -9.34
C ALA A 225 29.31 29.58 -9.72
N MET A 226 29.99 28.65 -10.39
CA MET A 226 31.36 28.87 -10.88
C MET A 226 31.42 29.94 -11.96
N LYS A 227 30.49 29.94 -12.92
CA LYS A 227 30.42 30.97 -13.97
C LYS A 227 30.18 32.37 -13.40
N LEU A 228 29.45 32.48 -12.30
CA LEU A 228 29.22 33.75 -11.61
C LEU A 228 30.46 34.28 -10.88
N LYS A 229 31.41 33.42 -10.50
CA LYS A 229 32.69 33.85 -9.91
C LYS A 229 33.65 34.44 -10.93
N ASP A 230 33.49 34.09 -12.19
CA ASP A 230 34.35 34.53 -13.30
C ASP A 230 33.84 35.85 -13.94
N LEU A 231 32.75 36.43 -13.42
CA LEU A 231 32.18 37.73 -13.76
C LEU A 231 32.61 38.81 -12.75
#